data_AF-E8QZA2-F1
#
_entry.id   AF-E8QZA2-F1
#
_cell.length_a   1.000
_cell.length_b   1.000
_cell.length_c   1.000
_cell.angle_alpha   90.00
_cell.angle_beta   90.00
_cell.angle_gamma   90.00
#
_symmetry.space_group_name_H-M   'P 1'
#
loop_
_entity.id
_entity.type
_entity.pdbx_description
1 polymer ?
#
loop_
_entity_poly.entity_id
_entity_poly.type
_entity_poly.pdbx_seq_one_letter_code
_entity_poly.pdbx_strand_id
1 'polypeptide(L)'
;MPRKTTLTRLHERLIARRDALRKALSGDLESLRAYHSKYGMGDDGDAASDHAHEEITSQLLEIEVRELEQIERALKRFAEGVYGRCEVCGRRIGEARINALPYVTHCIDCQREAERLGGSRRRQEDVSRWAQLYETEARSREPEVNLSDYETDPNEPSYR
;
A
#
# COMPACT_ATOMS: atom_id res chain seq x y z
N MET A 1 0.22 41.11 2.40
CA MET A 1 1.36 40.29 1.93
C MET A 1 0.85 39.09 1.14
N PRO A 2 1.21 38.94 -0.14
CA PRO A 2 0.65 37.93 -1.05
C PRO A 2 0.96 36.47 -0.67
N ARG A 3 2.04 36.21 0.09
CA ARG A 3 2.36 34.85 0.58
C ARG A 3 1.43 34.33 1.67
N LYS A 4 0.96 35.19 2.57
CA LYS A 4 0.09 34.80 3.70
C LYS A 4 -1.30 34.37 3.21
N THR A 5 -1.81 35.03 2.18
CA THR A 5 -3.10 34.70 1.55
C THR A 5 -3.06 33.34 0.86
N THR A 6 -1.96 32.98 0.21
CA THR A 6 -1.79 31.66 -0.43
C THR A 6 -1.76 30.53 0.59
N LEU A 7 -1.03 30.70 1.70
CA LEU A 7 -0.98 29.70 2.78
C LEU A 7 -2.35 29.51 3.45
N THR A 8 -3.13 30.58 3.59
CA THR A 8 -4.48 30.50 4.16
C THR A 8 -5.40 29.66 3.29
N ARG A 9 -5.41 29.88 1.97
CA ARG A 9 -6.19 29.07 1.02
C ARG A 9 -5.77 27.60 1.01
N LEU A 10 -4.47 27.31 1.12
CA LEU A 10 -3.97 25.94 1.22
C LEU A 10 -4.45 25.25 2.50
N HIS A 11 -4.43 25.97 3.62
CA HIS A 11 -4.94 25.47 4.90
C HIS A 11 -6.43 25.17 4.85
N GLU A 12 -7.25 26.09 4.32
CA GLU A 12 -8.69 25.88 4.11
C GLU A 12 -8.97 24.67 3.21
N ARG A 13 -8.21 24.51 2.11
CA ARG A 13 -8.32 23.35 1.22
C ARG A 13 -8.03 22.04 1.95
N LEU A 14 -7.01 22.01 2.81
CA LEU A 14 -6.66 20.82 3.60
C LEU A 14 -7.74 20.48 4.63
N ILE A 15 -8.32 21.48 5.29
CA ILE A 15 -9.44 21.27 6.22
C ILE A 15 -10.63 20.66 5.49
N ALA A 16 -11.04 21.26 4.37
CA ALA A 16 -12.17 20.77 3.58
C ALA A 16 -11.93 19.32 3.11
N ARG A 17 -10.71 18.99 2.66
CA ARG A 17 -10.37 17.63 2.24
C ARG A 17 -10.38 16.64 3.40
N ARG A 18 -9.84 17.00 4.58
CA ARG A 18 -9.88 16.18 5.80
C ARG A 18 -11.31 15.84 6.18
N ASP A 19 -12.18 16.85 6.22
CA ASP A 19 -13.56 16.68 6.67
C ASP A 19 -14.37 15.84 5.66
N ALA A 20 -14.09 16.01 4.36
CA ALA A 20 -14.65 15.14 3.31
C ALA A 20 -14.18 13.68 3.46
N LEU A 21 -12.89 13.43 3.68
CA LEU A 21 -12.35 12.07 3.88
C LEU A 21 -12.93 11.41 5.13
N ARG A 22 -13.03 12.14 6.25
CA ARG A 22 -13.65 11.62 7.47
C ARG A 22 -15.10 11.20 7.25
N LYS A 23 -15.86 11.99 6.48
CA LYS A 23 -17.24 11.66 6.12
C LYS A 23 -17.31 10.44 5.20
N ALA A 24 -16.46 10.38 4.17
CA ALA A 24 -16.39 9.24 3.25
C ALA A 24 -16.09 7.93 4.00
N LEU A 25 -15.00 7.90 4.77
CA LEU A 25 -14.61 6.75 5.59
C LEU A 25 -15.72 6.31 6.55
N SER A 26 -16.42 7.25 7.18
CA SER A 26 -17.55 6.88 8.06
C SER A 26 -18.70 6.20 7.32
N GLY A 27 -19.01 6.66 6.10
CA GLY A 27 -20.05 6.09 5.25
C GLY A 27 -19.66 4.74 4.64
N ASP A 28 -18.40 4.58 4.24
CA ASP A 28 -17.90 3.32 3.67
C ASP A 28 -17.89 2.21 4.73
N LEU A 29 -17.48 2.52 5.96
CA LEU A 29 -17.53 1.58 7.08
C LEU A 29 -18.97 1.21 7.49
N GLU A 30 -19.93 2.12 7.35
CA GLU A 30 -21.35 1.81 7.55
C GLU A 30 -21.88 0.92 6.43
N SER A 31 -21.53 1.21 5.18
CA SER A 31 -21.93 0.45 4.00
C SER A 31 -21.39 -0.98 4.03
N LEU A 32 -20.12 -1.17 4.39
CA LEU A 32 -19.51 -2.49 4.58
C LEU A 32 -20.22 -3.30 5.68
N ARG A 33 -20.52 -2.67 6.81
CA ARG A 33 -21.26 -3.34 7.90
C ARG A 33 -22.66 -3.76 7.46
N ALA A 34 -23.36 -2.90 6.72
CA ALA A 34 -24.67 -3.22 6.18
C ALA A 34 -24.61 -4.35 5.14
N TYR A 35 -23.60 -4.36 4.28
CA TYR A 35 -23.37 -5.40 3.29
C TYR A 35 -23.11 -6.75 3.97
N HIS A 36 -22.17 -6.82 4.92
CA HIS A 36 -21.87 -8.03 5.67
C HIS A 36 -23.08 -8.50 6.51
N SER A 37 -23.88 -7.58 7.05
CA SER A 37 -25.12 -7.96 7.76
C SER A 37 -26.18 -8.56 6.83
N LYS A 38 -26.21 -8.17 5.56
CA LYS A 38 -27.24 -8.58 4.59
C LYS A 38 -26.82 -9.81 3.78
N TYR A 39 -25.53 -9.95 3.50
CA TYR A 39 -24.95 -10.95 2.60
C TYR A 39 -23.88 -11.83 3.25
N GLY A 40 -23.54 -11.67 4.53
CA GLY A 40 -22.55 -12.50 5.24
C GLY A 40 -22.94 -13.98 5.42
N MET A 41 -24.01 -14.42 4.76
CA MET A 41 -24.49 -15.80 4.64
C MET A 41 -24.76 -16.06 3.14
N GLY A 42 -23.82 -15.68 2.26
CA GLY A 42 -23.90 -15.92 0.82
C GLY A 42 -23.79 -17.41 0.48
N ASP A 43 -24.18 -17.80 -0.73
CA ASP A 43 -23.91 -19.15 -1.23
C ASP A 43 -22.46 -19.30 -1.71
N ASP A 44 -21.98 -20.54 -1.79
CA ASP A 44 -20.58 -20.83 -2.17
C ASP A 44 -20.23 -20.34 -3.60
N GLY A 45 -21.21 -20.00 -4.43
CA GLY A 45 -21.03 -19.57 -5.81
C GLY A 45 -20.52 -18.14 -5.95
N ASP A 46 -20.94 -17.25 -5.05
CA ASP A 46 -20.56 -15.83 -5.08
C ASP A 46 -19.34 -15.50 -4.19
N ALA A 47 -18.87 -16.45 -3.39
CA ALA A 47 -17.77 -16.26 -2.43
C ALA A 47 -16.48 -15.69 -3.06
N ALA A 48 -16.15 -16.08 -4.29
CA ALA A 48 -14.98 -15.57 -4.99
C ALA A 48 -15.12 -14.09 -5.38
N SER A 49 -16.32 -13.68 -5.80
CA SER A 49 -16.61 -12.28 -6.16
C SER A 49 -16.64 -11.39 -4.92
N ASP A 50 -17.27 -11.87 -3.85
CA ASP A 50 -17.37 -11.15 -2.59
C ASP A 50 -15.99 -10.90 -1.99
N HIS A 51 -15.12 -11.92 -1.97
CA HIS A 51 -13.74 -11.77 -1.51
C HIS A 51 -12.96 -10.74 -2.34
N ALA A 52 -13.10 -10.75 -3.67
CA ALA A 52 -12.44 -9.77 -4.53
C ALA A 52 -12.94 -8.35 -4.26
N HIS A 53 -14.24 -8.17 -4.02
CA HIS A 53 -14.84 -6.88 -3.67
C HIS A 53 -14.36 -6.37 -2.30
N GLU A 54 -14.28 -7.26 -1.30
CA GLU A 54 -13.76 -6.92 0.02
C GLU A 54 -12.29 -6.49 -0.04
N GLU A 55 -11.47 -7.22 -0.80
CA GLU A 55 -10.05 -6.88 -0.98
C GLU A 55 -9.87 -5.49 -1.61
N ILE A 56 -10.56 -5.23 -2.72
CA ILE A 56 -10.52 -3.92 -3.38
C ILE A 56 -10.96 -2.81 -2.43
N THR A 57 -12.06 -3.04 -1.71
CA THR A 57 -12.60 -2.06 -0.75
C THR A 57 -11.61 -1.79 0.38
N SER A 58 -10.98 -2.83 0.93
CA SER A 58 -9.95 -2.69 1.97
C SER A 58 -8.76 -1.87 1.47
N GLN A 59 -8.27 -2.13 0.26
CA GLN A 59 -7.16 -1.37 -0.32
C GLN A 59 -7.51 0.11 -0.54
N LEU A 60 -8.73 0.40 -0.98
CA LEU A 60 -9.22 1.78 -1.13
C LEU A 60 -9.26 2.50 0.22
N LEU A 61 -9.81 1.86 1.25
CA LEU A 61 -9.84 2.42 2.61
C LEU A 61 -8.44 2.70 3.16
N GLU A 62 -7.48 1.80 2.94
CA GLU A 62 -6.09 2.00 3.34
C GLU A 62 -5.45 3.21 2.66
N ILE A 63 -5.79 3.48 1.39
CA ILE A 63 -5.30 4.66 0.66
C ILE A 63 -5.90 5.93 1.27
N GLU A 64 -7.21 5.96 1.52
CA GLU A 64 -7.90 7.12 2.08
C GLU A 64 -7.45 7.44 3.51
N VAL A 65 -7.27 6.42 4.35
CA VAL A 65 -6.74 6.57 5.71
C VAL A 65 -5.32 7.16 5.66
N ARG A 66 -4.45 6.64 4.79
CA ARG A 66 -3.09 7.19 4.62
C ARG A 66 -3.12 8.64 4.13
N GLU A 67 -4.04 9.00 3.24
CA GLU A 67 -4.20 10.38 2.80
C GLU A 67 -4.65 11.28 3.98
N LEU A 68 -5.63 10.82 4.77
CA LEU A 68 -6.13 11.53 5.93
C LEU A 68 -5.01 11.81 6.95
N GLU A 69 -4.21 10.79 7.27
CA GLU A 69 -3.06 10.93 8.18
C GLU A 69 -2.04 11.96 7.69
N GLN A 70 -1.74 11.98 6.38
CA GLN A 70 -0.83 12.95 5.79
C GLN A 70 -1.39 14.37 5.89
N ILE A 71 -2.69 14.54 5.65
CA ILE A 71 -3.37 15.83 5.77
C ILE A 71 -3.36 16.31 7.22
N GLU A 72 -3.68 15.45 8.19
CA GLU A 72 -3.67 15.80 9.61
C GLU A 72 -2.27 16.19 10.08
N ARG A 73 -1.24 15.47 9.62
CA ARG A 73 0.16 15.82 9.88
C ARG A 73 0.51 17.19 9.29
N ALA A 74 0.10 17.47 8.06
CA ALA A 74 0.32 18.77 7.43
C ALA A 74 -0.37 19.91 8.19
N LEU A 75 -1.62 19.71 8.64
CA LEU A 75 -2.37 20.66 9.45
C LEU A 75 -1.72 20.90 10.82
N LYS A 76 -1.19 19.85 11.45
CA LYS A 76 -0.40 19.99 12.69
C LYS A 76 0.84 20.88 12.47
N ARG A 77 1.55 20.69 11.35
CA ARG A 77 2.70 21.55 10.99
C ARG A 77 2.31 22.99 10.70
N PHE A 78 1.10 23.24 10.20
CA PHE A 78 0.56 24.60 10.10
C PHE A 78 0.41 25.23 11.48
N ALA A 79 -0.16 24.50 12.44
CA ALA A 79 -0.33 24.98 13.81
C ALA A 79 1.02 25.25 14.52
N GLU A 80 2.03 24.41 14.26
CA GLU A 80 3.39 24.56 14.79
C GLU A 80 4.23 25.63 14.06
N GLY A 81 3.74 26.18 12.93
CA GLY A 81 4.48 27.17 12.14
C GLY A 81 5.68 26.61 11.34
N VAL A 82 5.81 25.29 11.22
CA VAL A 82 6.90 24.60 10.51
C VAL A 82 6.49 24.03 9.15
N TYR A 83 5.30 24.38 8.67
CA TYR A 83 4.80 23.98 7.36
C TYR A 83 5.75 24.40 6.23
N GLY A 84 5.90 23.53 5.22
CA GLY A 84 6.80 23.77 4.08
C GLY A 84 8.28 23.52 4.35
N ARG A 85 8.65 22.84 5.44
CA ARG A 85 10.00 22.32 5.68
C ARG A 85 10.02 20.80 5.65
N CYS A 86 11.07 20.24 5.06
CA CYS A 86 11.30 18.81 4.98
C CYS A 86 11.56 18.21 6.36
N GLU A 87 10.89 17.11 6.71
CA GLU A 87 11.11 16.38 7.98
C GLU A 87 12.49 15.73 8.08
N VAL A 88 13.07 15.32 6.96
CA VAL A 88 14.34 14.59 6.92
C VAL A 88 15.55 15.52 6.98
N CYS A 89 15.55 16.59 6.17
CA CYS A 89 16.71 17.48 6.03
C CYS A 89 16.48 18.92 6.48
N GLY A 90 15.27 19.28 6.93
CA GLY A 90 14.94 20.64 7.39
C GLY A 90 14.87 21.73 6.30
N ARG A 91 15.27 21.42 5.06
CA ARG A 91 15.24 22.36 3.92
C ARG A 91 13.81 22.72 3.53
N ARG A 92 13.63 23.90 2.91
CA ARG A 92 12.32 24.32 2.39
C ARG A 92 11.87 23.41 1.25
N ILE A 93 10.60 23.05 1.28
CA ILE A 93 9.94 22.31 0.20
C ILE A 93 9.58 23.30 -0.90
N GLY A 94 9.84 22.95 -2.17
CA GLY A 94 9.55 23.83 -3.31
C GLY A 94 8.06 24.15 -3.42
N GLU A 95 7.73 25.40 -3.77
CA GLU A 95 6.34 25.88 -3.86
C GLU A 95 5.52 25.07 -4.87
N ALA A 96 6.11 24.68 -6.01
CA ALA A 96 5.45 23.81 -7.00
C ALA A 96 5.01 22.45 -6.41
N ARG A 97 5.84 21.85 -5.54
CA ARG A 97 5.51 20.58 -4.88
C ARG A 97 4.39 20.74 -3.86
N ILE A 98 4.41 21.82 -3.08
CA ILE A 98 3.35 22.14 -2.11
C ILE A 98 2.03 22.44 -2.82
N ASN A 99 2.06 23.15 -3.95
CA ASN A 99 0.85 23.47 -4.71
C ASN A 99 0.21 22.21 -5.31
N ALA A 100 1.04 21.29 -5.84
CA ALA A 100 0.61 20.01 -6.37
C ALA A 100 0.10 19.06 -5.27
N LEU A 101 0.86 18.90 -4.19
CA LEU A 101 0.57 18.00 -3.08
C LEU A 101 0.73 18.75 -1.75
N PRO A 102 -0.35 19.32 -1.19
CA PRO A 102 -0.27 20.19 0.00
C PRO A 102 0.08 19.47 1.30
N TYR A 103 -0.09 18.15 1.36
CA TYR A 103 0.18 17.34 2.54
C TYR A 103 1.62 16.79 2.57
N VAL A 104 2.47 17.15 1.61
CA VAL A 104 3.87 16.67 1.56
C VAL A 104 4.68 17.15 2.76
N THR A 105 5.41 16.22 3.35
CA THR A 105 6.35 16.50 4.45
C THR A 105 7.82 16.36 4.04
N HIS A 106 8.10 15.82 2.86
CA HIS A 106 9.46 15.60 2.35
C HIS A 106 9.75 16.43 1.09
N CYS A 107 10.99 16.91 0.99
CA CYS A 107 11.51 17.49 -0.26
C CYS A 107 11.73 16.39 -1.30
N ILE A 108 11.87 16.80 -2.57
CA ILE A 108 12.05 15.86 -3.69
C ILE A 108 13.30 15.00 -3.54
N ASP A 109 14.40 15.54 -3.02
CA ASP A 109 15.65 14.79 -2.85
C ASP A 109 15.51 13.69 -1.79
N CYS A 110 14.92 14.03 -0.63
CA CYS A 110 14.68 13.06 0.43
C CYS A 110 13.64 12.02 0.02
N GLN A 111 12.64 12.42 -0.77
CA GLN A 111 11.66 11.50 -1.32
C GLN A 111 12.32 10.50 -2.29
N ARG A 112 13.16 10.97 -3.21
CA ARG A 112 13.90 10.11 -4.15
C ARG A 112 14.82 9.13 -3.43
N GLU A 113 15.50 9.58 -2.38
CA GLU A 113 16.35 8.69 -1.59
C GLU A 113 15.52 7.63 -0.84
N ALA A 114 14.38 8.01 -0.26
CA ALA A 114 13.48 7.06 0.39
C ALA A 114 12.94 6.01 -0.59
N GLU A 115 12.60 6.41 -1.82
CA GLU A 115 12.15 5.48 -2.87
C GLU A 115 13.27 4.53 -3.32
N ARG A 116 14.50 5.05 -3.45
CA ARG A 116 15.69 4.24 -3.77
C ARG A 116 15.98 3.20 -2.69
N LEU A 117 15.94 3.60 -1.42
CA LEU A 117 16.15 2.70 -0.27
C LEU A 117 14.99 1.71 -0.09
N GLY A 118 13.74 2.15 -0.32
CA GLY A 118 12.56 1.29 -0.28
C GLY A 118 12.61 0.20 -1.36
N GLY A 119 13.09 0.55 -2.56
CA GLY A 119 13.31 -0.40 -3.65
C GLY A 119 14.50 -1.35 -3.43
N SER A 120 15.52 -0.94 -2.65
CA SER A 120 16.62 -1.84 -2.27
C SER A 120 16.23 -2.78 -1.13
N ARG A 121 15.49 -2.29 -0.13
CA ARG A 121 14.98 -3.09 0.99
C ARG A 121 14.00 -4.16 0.52
N ARG A 122 13.03 -3.80 -0.33
CA ARG A 122 12.07 -4.76 -0.89
C ARG A 122 12.78 -5.86 -1.70
N ARG A 123 13.84 -5.52 -2.43
CA ARG A 123 14.72 -6.50 -3.11
C ARG A 123 15.50 -7.39 -2.14
N GLN A 124 16.04 -6.85 -1.05
CA GLN A 124 16.78 -7.64 -0.06
C GLN A 124 15.87 -8.59 0.72
N GLU A 125 14.65 -8.15 1.07
CA GLU A 125 13.64 -8.98 1.72
C GLU A 125 13.20 -10.12 0.79
N ASP A 126 13.00 -9.86 -0.50
CA ASP A 126 12.71 -10.91 -1.49
C ASP A 126 13.87 -11.91 -1.60
N VAL A 127 15.11 -11.44 -1.77
CA VAL A 127 16.29 -12.33 -1.87
C VAL A 127 16.46 -13.17 -0.60
N SER A 128 16.25 -12.59 0.58
CA SER A 128 16.34 -13.30 1.85
C SER A 128 15.21 -14.31 2.03
N ARG A 129 14.00 -13.99 1.55
CA ARG A 129 12.83 -14.86 1.57
C ARG A 129 13.01 -16.06 0.64
N TRP A 130 13.52 -15.86 -0.58
CA TRP A 130 13.85 -16.95 -1.50
C TRP A 130 15.01 -17.81 -0.97
N ALA A 131 16.04 -17.22 -0.36
CA ALA A 131 17.14 -17.96 0.25
C ALA A 131 16.69 -18.88 1.41
N GLN A 132 15.74 -18.41 2.23
CA GLN A 132 15.17 -19.21 3.32
C GLN A 132 14.34 -20.39 2.79
N LEU A 133 13.60 -20.19 1.69
CA LEU A 133 12.83 -21.28 1.05
C LEU A 133 13.77 -22.40 0.57
N TYR A 134 14.87 -22.06 -0.12
CA TYR A 134 15.86 -23.04 -0.57
C TYR A 134 16.58 -23.75 0.58
N GLU A 135 16.88 -23.07 1.70
CA GLU A 135 17.46 -23.71 2.89
C GLU A 135 16.46 -24.64 3.60
N THR A 136 15.17 -24.32 3.56
CA THR A 136 14.12 -25.21 4.12
C THR A 136 13.82 -26.41 3.22
N GLU A 137 13.88 -26.25 1.89
CA GLU A 137 13.77 -27.34 0.92
C GLU A 137 14.99 -28.26 0.97
N ALA A 138 16.21 -27.73 1.13
CA ALA A 138 17.41 -28.55 1.32
C ALA A 138 17.39 -29.39 2.61
N ARG A 139 16.60 -28.99 3.61
CA ARG A 139 16.38 -29.76 4.85
C ARG A 139 15.30 -30.83 4.69
N SER A 140 14.47 -30.70 3.67
CA SER A 140 13.40 -31.62 3.27
C SER A 140 13.93 -32.46 2.11
N ARG A 141 14.85 -33.39 2.38
CA ARG A 141 15.39 -34.37 1.41
C ARG A 141 14.35 -34.73 0.34
N GLU A 142 14.45 -34.14 -0.85
CA GLU A 142 13.88 -34.74 -2.03
C GLU A 142 14.67 -36.04 -2.27
N PRO A 143 14.01 -37.18 -2.56
CA PRO A 143 14.74 -38.35 -3.00
C PRO A 143 15.48 -37.97 -4.29
N GLU A 144 16.79 -38.20 -4.34
CA GLU A 144 17.56 -38.07 -5.58
C GLU A 144 16.94 -39.02 -6.60
N VAL A 145 16.14 -38.51 -7.54
CA VAL A 145 15.55 -39.31 -8.61
C VAL A 145 16.66 -39.59 -9.61
N ASN A 146 17.13 -40.84 -9.67
CA ASN A 146 18.15 -41.23 -10.63
C ASN A 146 17.47 -41.54 -11.97
N LEU A 147 18.06 -41.10 -13.08
CA LEU A 147 17.55 -41.41 -14.42
C LEU A 147 17.51 -42.94 -14.69
N SER A 148 18.25 -43.74 -13.92
CA SER A 148 18.16 -45.21 -13.94
C SER A 148 16.91 -45.79 -13.30
N ASP A 149 16.16 -45.02 -12.52
CA ASP A 149 14.95 -45.47 -11.81
C ASP A 149 13.70 -45.46 -12.72
N TYR A 150 13.84 -44.96 -13.95
CA TYR A 150 12.85 -45.09 -15.00
C TYR A 150 13.09 -46.41 -15.74
N GLU A 151 12.60 -47.52 -15.19
CA GLU A 151 12.46 -48.76 -15.97
C GLU A 151 11.37 -48.54 -17.03
N THR A 152 11.76 -48.46 -18.30
CA THR A 152 10.79 -48.54 -19.40
C THR A 152 10.17 -49.94 -19.39
N ASP A 153 8.91 -50.04 -18.99
CA ASP A 153 8.17 -51.31 -18.98
C ASP A 153 8.17 -51.93 -20.39
N PRO A 154 8.77 -53.11 -20.60
CA PRO A 154 8.83 -53.75 -21.92
C PRO A 154 7.45 -54.19 -22.44
N ASN A 155 6.37 -54.02 -21.66
CA ASN A 155 5.06 -54.56 -21.94
C ASN A 155 3.96 -53.48 -22.04
N GLU A 156 4.28 -52.29 -22.56
CA GLU A 156 3.24 -51.36 -23.00
C GLU A 156 2.52 -51.91 -24.26
N PRO A 157 1.18 -52.01 -24.26
CA PRO A 157 0.44 -52.47 -25.42
C PRO A 157 0.54 -51.41 -26.52
N SER A 158 0.95 -51.82 -27.72
CA SER A 158 0.92 -50.92 -28.89
C SER A 158 -0.53 -50.53 -29.17
N TYR A 159 -0.90 -49.30 -28.85
CA TYR A 159 -2.15 -48.72 -29.34
C TYR A 159 -2.07 -48.64 -30.87
N ARG A 160 -2.94 -49.41 -31.53
CA ARG A 160 -3.29 -49.25 -32.94
C ARG A 160 -4.42 -48.25 -33.08
#